data_AF-A0A7C5IQ64-F1
#
_entry.id   AF-A0A7C5IQ64-F1
#
_cell.length_a   1.000
_cell.length_b   1.000
_cell.length_c   1.000
_cell.angle_alpha   90.00
_cell.angle_beta   90.00
_cell.angle_gamma   90.00
#
_symmetry.space_group_name_H-M   'P 1'
#
loop_
_entity.id
_entity.type
_entity.pdbx_description
1 polymer ?
#
loop_
_entity_poly.entity_id
_entity_poly.type
_entity_poly.pdbx_seq_one_letter_code
_entity_poly.pdbx_strand_id
1 'polypeptide(L)'
;MHRIITFLWGALVAFACTQPEAAIAQDIDLSIDWDTEVKAVPENAYGVNSPANFIPAYSADATFMANLALITQKKGLIRLHGWGMIDESSPESWLTDGDWDAAKIQQALTPLVEEGYEIMINIPSGALGEDDYQDAQAFAQFCADLVQIVNGDYQLHVKYWEIPNEREADFIAPGL
;
A
#
# COMPACT_ATOMS: atom_id res chain seq x y z
N MET A 1 -39.23 28.58 62.38
CA MET A 1 -38.14 29.58 62.33
C MET A 1 -37.41 29.39 61.00
N HIS A 2 -37.50 30.41 60.13
CA HIS A 2 -36.70 30.72 58.93
C HIS A 2 -35.75 29.66 58.35
N ARG A 3 -35.89 29.39 57.03
CA ARG A 3 -34.90 29.81 56.03
C ARG A 3 -35.44 29.62 54.60
N ILE A 4 -35.58 30.75 53.91
CA ILE A 4 -35.73 30.86 52.45
C ILE A 4 -34.32 30.79 51.86
N ILE A 5 -34.11 29.96 50.83
CA ILE A 5 -32.90 30.01 50.00
C ILE A 5 -33.35 30.36 48.58
N THR A 6 -32.98 31.56 48.17
CA THR A 6 -33.14 32.11 46.83
C THR A 6 -32.05 31.50 45.94
N PHE A 7 -32.44 30.78 44.88
CA PHE A 7 -31.51 30.38 43.82
C PHE A 7 -31.56 31.38 42.68
N LEU A 8 -30.38 31.95 42.37
CA LEU A 8 -30.12 32.82 41.24
C LEU A 8 -30.30 32.05 39.92
N TRP A 9 -31.07 32.66 39.02
CA TRP A 9 -31.19 32.26 37.62
C TRP A 9 -29.85 32.46 36.91
N GLY A 10 -29.15 31.36 36.65
CA GLY A 10 -28.13 31.31 35.61
C GLY A 10 -28.81 31.04 34.27
N ALA A 11 -28.75 31.99 33.34
CA ALA A 11 -29.20 31.77 31.98
C ALA A 11 -28.32 30.70 31.33
N LEU A 12 -28.84 29.48 31.21
CA LEU A 12 -28.26 28.43 30.38
C LEU A 12 -28.59 28.78 28.92
N VAL A 13 -27.60 29.25 28.17
CA VAL A 13 -27.71 29.29 26.70
C VAL A 13 -27.64 27.84 26.23
N ALA A 14 -28.81 27.24 26.05
CA ALA A 14 -28.93 25.95 25.39
C ALA A 14 -28.50 26.13 23.94
N PHE A 15 -27.26 25.75 23.62
CA PHE A 15 -26.92 25.38 22.25
C PHE A 15 -27.82 24.20 21.90
N ALA A 16 -28.85 24.47 21.08
CA ALA A 16 -29.63 23.43 20.44
C ALA A 16 -28.66 22.67 19.51
N CYS A 17 -28.03 21.64 20.06
CA CYS A 17 -27.38 20.62 19.28
C CYS A 17 -28.52 19.92 18.53
N THR A 18 -28.80 20.35 17.30
CA THR A 18 -29.72 19.66 16.41
C THR A 18 -29.19 18.24 16.29
N GLN A 19 -29.87 17.30 16.97
CA GLN A 19 -29.62 15.88 16.82
C GLN A 19 -29.71 15.62 15.31
N PRO A 20 -28.68 15.04 14.67
CA PRO A 20 -28.81 14.63 13.29
C PRO A 20 -30.06 13.75 13.22
N GLU A 21 -30.97 14.08 12.29
CA GLU A 21 -32.16 13.27 12.04
C GLU A 21 -31.70 11.82 11.95
N ALA A 22 -32.28 10.98 12.80
CA ALA A 22 -31.95 9.56 12.81
C ALA A 22 -32.21 9.05 11.39
N ALA A 23 -31.13 8.77 10.65
CA ALA A 23 -31.22 8.19 9.34
C ALA A 23 -32.07 6.93 9.49
N ILE A 24 -33.28 6.94 8.93
CA ILE A 24 -34.15 5.78 8.95
C ILE A 24 -33.39 4.73 8.16
N ALA A 25 -32.86 3.73 8.85
CA ALA A 25 -32.22 2.58 8.23
C ALA A 25 -33.30 1.93 7.35
N GLN A 26 -33.19 2.18 6.05
CA GLN A 26 -34.05 1.54 5.08
C GLN A 26 -33.50 0.13 4.87
N ASP A 27 -34.35 -0.88 5.03
CA ASP A 27 -33.96 -2.25 4.74
C ASP A 27 -33.57 -2.37 3.26
N ILE A 28 -32.43 -3.01 3.00
CA ILE A 28 -31.94 -3.30 1.66
C ILE A 28 -32.20 -4.79 1.40
N ASP A 29 -33.13 -5.08 0.51
CA ASP A 29 -33.36 -6.44 0.01
C ASP A 29 -32.29 -6.80 -1.03
N LEU A 30 -31.52 -7.86 -0.75
CA LEU A 30 -30.46 -8.35 -1.63
C LEU A 30 -30.72 -9.81 -2.00
N SER A 31 -30.68 -10.12 -3.29
CA SER A 31 -30.79 -11.48 -3.84
C SER A 31 -29.60 -11.78 -4.74
N ILE A 32 -29.06 -12.99 -4.66
CA ILE A 32 -27.98 -13.49 -5.50
C ILE A 32 -28.50 -14.70 -6.27
N ASP A 33 -28.34 -14.67 -7.59
CA ASP A 33 -28.54 -15.84 -8.45
C ASP A 33 -27.17 -16.50 -8.69
N TRP A 34 -26.97 -17.68 -8.10
CA TRP A 34 -25.71 -18.44 -8.21
C TRP A 34 -25.60 -19.25 -9.50
N ASP A 35 -26.70 -19.40 -10.25
CA ASP A 35 -26.76 -20.22 -11.46
C ASP A 35 -26.47 -19.39 -12.74
N THR A 36 -26.41 -18.06 -12.61
CA THR A 36 -26.19 -17.13 -13.72
C THR A 36 -24.86 -16.37 -13.56
N GLU A 37 -23.85 -16.73 -14.36
CA GLU A 37 -22.65 -15.90 -14.50
C GLU A 37 -22.89 -14.74 -15.47
N VAL A 38 -22.90 -13.50 -14.95
CA VAL A 38 -23.11 -12.29 -15.78
C VAL A 38 -21.79 -11.79 -16.38
N LYS A 39 -20.68 -11.97 -15.66
CA LYS A 39 -19.33 -11.56 -16.10
C LYS A 39 -18.27 -12.24 -15.24
N ALA A 40 -17.19 -12.71 -15.89
CA ALA A 40 -16.00 -13.15 -15.19
C ALA A 40 -15.29 -11.98 -14.50
N VAL A 41 -14.84 -12.19 -13.26
CA VAL A 41 -13.96 -11.26 -12.56
C VAL A 41 -12.56 -11.38 -13.19
N PRO A 42 -11.96 -10.28 -13.70
CA PRO A 42 -10.64 -10.35 -14.32
C PRO A 42 -9.58 -10.66 -13.25
N GLU A 43 -8.53 -11.38 -13.64
CA GLU A 43 -7.51 -11.86 -12.69
C GLU A 43 -6.81 -10.73 -11.93
N ASN A 44 -6.62 -9.58 -12.57
CA ASN A 44 -6.02 -8.41 -11.94
C ASN A 44 -6.89 -7.74 -10.85
N ALA A 45 -8.18 -8.08 -10.74
CA ALA A 45 -9.02 -7.60 -9.64
C ALA A 45 -8.62 -8.17 -8.28
N TYR A 46 -7.81 -9.23 -8.27
CA TYR A 46 -7.25 -9.86 -7.07
C TYR A 46 -5.86 -9.31 -6.68
N GLY A 47 -5.40 -8.24 -7.35
CA GLY A 47 -4.14 -7.61 -7.01
C GLY A 47 -4.14 -7.03 -5.60
N VAL A 48 -3.00 -7.10 -4.93
CA VAL A 48 -2.83 -6.61 -3.56
C VAL A 48 -1.57 -5.78 -3.44
N ASN A 49 -1.62 -4.73 -2.62
CA ASN A 49 -0.42 -4.02 -2.16
C ASN A 49 0.11 -4.75 -0.91
N SER A 50 1.36 -5.19 -0.92
CA SER A 50 1.90 -6.04 0.15
C SER A 50 3.31 -5.59 0.59
N PRO A 51 3.42 -4.62 1.51
CA PRO A 51 4.72 -4.17 2.01
C PRO A 51 5.45 -5.27 2.81
N ALA A 52 4.73 -6.21 3.41
CA ALA A 52 5.34 -7.36 4.09
C ALA A 52 6.26 -8.17 3.15
N ASN A 53 5.99 -8.17 1.84
CA ASN A 53 6.80 -8.88 0.86
C ASN A 53 8.15 -8.21 0.52
N PHE A 54 8.46 -7.04 1.09
CA PHE A 54 9.82 -6.49 1.07
C PHE A 54 10.77 -7.24 2.03
N ILE A 55 10.21 -7.91 3.03
CA ILE A 55 10.94 -8.52 4.13
C ILE A 55 11.03 -10.04 3.86
N PRO A 56 12.25 -10.59 3.65
CA PRO A 56 12.43 -12.00 3.30
C PRO A 56 11.75 -13.01 4.26
N ALA A 57 11.66 -12.67 5.54
CA ALA A 57 11.02 -13.52 6.54
C ALA A 57 9.54 -13.80 6.25
N TYR A 58 8.80 -12.88 5.62
CA TYR A 58 7.39 -13.09 5.29
C TYR A 58 7.21 -13.87 3.98
N SER A 59 7.98 -13.57 2.94
CA SER A 59 7.88 -14.33 1.68
C SER A 59 8.40 -15.76 1.83
N ALA A 60 9.30 -16.02 2.79
CA ALA A 60 9.71 -17.38 3.16
C ALA A 60 8.74 -18.09 4.13
N ASP A 61 7.78 -17.39 4.74
CA ASP A 61 6.83 -17.99 5.68
C ASP A 61 5.66 -18.65 4.93
N ALA A 62 5.55 -19.96 5.07
CA ALA A 62 4.52 -20.74 4.39
C ALA A 62 3.08 -20.37 4.81
N THR A 63 2.87 -19.92 6.05
CA THR A 63 1.54 -19.52 6.54
C THR A 63 1.13 -18.19 5.91
N PHE A 64 2.06 -17.24 5.83
CA PHE A 64 1.86 -15.97 5.15
C PHE A 64 1.54 -16.20 3.67
N MET A 65 2.35 -17.00 2.98
CA MET A 65 2.14 -17.30 1.56
C MET A 65 0.82 -18.04 1.29
N ALA A 66 0.39 -18.93 2.19
CA ALA A 66 -0.92 -19.57 2.10
C ALA A 66 -2.08 -18.58 2.27
N ASN A 67 -1.97 -17.62 3.20
CA ASN A 67 -2.98 -16.57 3.37
C ASN A 67 -3.01 -15.60 2.19
N LEU A 68 -1.84 -15.25 1.65
CA LEU A 68 -1.74 -14.45 0.44
C LEU A 68 -2.43 -15.15 -0.74
N ALA A 69 -2.19 -16.46 -0.89
CA ALA A 69 -2.85 -17.27 -1.91
C ALA A 69 -4.38 -17.34 -1.73
N LEU A 70 -4.88 -17.36 -0.50
CA LEU A 70 -6.32 -17.36 -0.22
C LEU A 70 -6.99 -16.06 -0.67
N ILE A 71 -6.37 -14.91 -0.40
CA ILE A 71 -6.92 -13.58 -0.70
C ILE A 71 -6.83 -13.29 -2.20
N THR A 72 -5.68 -13.59 -2.79
CA THR A 72 -5.40 -13.34 -4.22
C THR A 72 -5.97 -14.43 -5.12
N GLN A 73 -6.35 -15.59 -4.56
CA GLN A 73 -6.62 -16.81 -5.31
C GLN A 73 -5.47 -17.25 -6.23
N LYS A 74 -4.23 -16.86 -5.89
CA LYS A 74 -3.04 -16.96 -6.77
C LYS A 74 -3.24 -16.30 -8.13
N LYS A 75 -4.05 -15.25 -8.18
CA LYS A 75 -4.35 -14.45 -9.36
C LYS A 75 -4.01 -13.01 -9.09
N GLY A 76 -3.80 -12.27 -10.18
CA GLY A 76 -3.50 -10.86 -10.09
C GLY A 76 -2.08 -10.60 -9.61
N LEU A 77 -1.88 -9.36 -9.18
CA LEU A 77 -0.56 -8.76 -9.09
C LEU A 77 -0.22 -8.39 -7.65
N ILE A 78 0.97 -8.77 -7.20
CA ILE A 78 1.56 -8.30 -5.95
C ILE A 78 2.26 -6.98 -6.23
N ARG A 79 1.67 -5.87 -5.78
CA ARG A 79 2.28 -4.55 -5.85
C ARG A 79 3.15 -4.33 -4.62
N LEU A 80 4.40 -3.97 -4.89
CA LEU A 80 5.39 -3.57 -3.90
C LEU A 80 5.57 -2.05 -3.99
N HIS A 81 5.08 -1.34 -2.98
CA HIS A 81 5.09 0.12 -2.92
C HIS A 81 6.45 0.68 -2.49
N GLY A 82 6.98 1.68 -3.21
CA GLY A 82 8.38 2.06 -3.15
C GLY A 82 8.81 2.77 -1.86
N TRP A 83 7.89 3.17 -0.99
CA TRP A 83 8.24 3.94 0.21
C TRP A 83 9.01 3.13 1.24
N GLY A 84 8.55 1.91 1.54
CA GLY A 84 9.25 1.02 2.48
C GLY A 84 10.64 0.60 1.98
N MET A 85 10.84 0.65 0.66
CA MET A 85 12.06 0.18 -0.02
C MET A 85 13.30 1.05 0.26
N ILE A 86 13.13 2.33 0.58
CA ILE A 86 14.23 3.31 0.70
C ILE A 86 14.42 3.88 2.10
N ASP A 87 13.49 3.61 3.02
CA ASP A 87 13.64 4.01 4.43
C ASP A 87 14.56 3.01 5.15
N GLU A 88 15.86 3.29 5.22
CA GLU A 88 16.84 2.42 5.91
C GLU A 88 16.58 2.19 7.40
N SER A 89 15.67 2.95 8.02
CA SER A 89 15.19 2.66 9.38
C SER A 89 14.11 1.57 9.43
N SER A 90 13.52 1.24 8.29
CA SER A 90 12.46 0.24 8.14
C SER A 90 13.03 -1.15 7.84
N PRO A 91 12.42 -2.22 8.39
CA PRO A 91 12.74 -3.59 7.95
C PRO A 91 12.41 -3.83 6.47
N GLU A 92 11.57 -3.01 5.85
CA GLU A 92 11.20 -3.08 4.43
C GLU A 92 12.29 -2.55 3.51
N SER A 93 13.29 -1.82 4.03
CA SER A 93 14.34 -1.22 3.21
C SER A 93 15.06 -2.26 2.37
N TRP A 94 15.26 -1.96 1.09
CA TRP A 94 16.19 -2.68 0.24
C TRP A 94 17.50 -1.91 0.07
N LEU A 95 17.71 -0.85 0.83
CA LEU A 95 18.98 -0.12 0.89
C LEU A 95 19.81 -0.52 2.10
N THR A 96 21.12 -0.45 1.95
CA THR A 96 22.13 -0.52 3.02
C THR A 96 23.24 0.46 2.68
N ASP A 97 23.43 1.46 3.54
CA ASP A 97 24.38 2.55 3.35
C ASP A 97 24.16 3.29 2.01
N GLY A 98 22.88 3.44 1.60
CA GLY A 98 22.48 4.11 0.36
C GLY A 98 22.53 3.26 -0.91
N ASP A 99 23.04 2.02 -0.84
CA ASP A 99 23.14 1.11 -1.99
C ASP A 99 22.11 -0.02 -1.92
N TRP A 100 21.72 -0.57 -3.07
CA TRP A 100 20.80 -1.71 -3.15
C TRP A 100 21.37 -2.98 -2.49
N ASP A 101 20.65 -3.54 -1.52
CA ASP A 101 20.90 -4.87 -0.97
C ASP A 101 20.32 -5.94 -1.90
N ALA A 102 21.12 -6.30 -2.91
CA ALA A 102 20.78 -7.31 -3.90
C ALA A 102 20.36 -8.66 -3.28
N ALA A 103 21.04 -9.09 -2.20
CA ALA A 103 20.75 -10.36 -1.56
C ALA A 103 19.37 -10.35 -0.89
N LYS A 104 19.02 -9.25 -0.22
CA LYS A 104 17.69 -9.08 0.39
C LYS A 104 16.59 -9.01 -0.67
N ILE A 105 16.81 -8.27 -1.76
CA ILE A 105 15.88 -8.19 -2.90
C ILE A 105 15.60 -9.60 -3.45
N GLN A 106 16.65 -10.38 -3.71
CA GLN A 106 16.52 -11.76 -4.18
C GLN A 106 15.70 -12.62 -3.21
N GLN A 107 16.06 -12.61 -1.93
CA GLN A 107 15.40 -13.45 -0.93
C GLN A 107 13.93 -13.06 -0.73
N ALA A 108 13.60 -11.77 -0.84
CA ALA A 108 12.24 -11.28 -0.77
C ALA A 108 11.39 -11.74 -1.96
N LEU A 109 11.93 -11.64 -3.18
CA LEU A 109 11.17 -11.85 -4.42
C LEU A 109 11.12 -13.30 -4.91
N THR A 110 12.17 -14.10 -4.72
CA THR A 110 12.23 -15.48 -5.24
C THR A 110 11.01 -16.32 -4.85
N PRO A 111 10.55 -16.34 -3.57
CA PRO A 111 9.39 -17.15 -3.20
C PRO A 111 8.11 -16.73 -3.92
N LEU A 112 7.93 -15.44 -4.22
CA LEU A 112 6.77 -14.96 -4.97
C LEU A 112 6.79 -15.45 -6.42
N VAL A 113 7.96 -15.41 -7.05
CA VAL A 113 8.15 -15.89 -8.42
C VAL A 113 7.96 -17.40 -8.49
N GLU A 114 8.50 -18.16 -7.54
CA GLU A 114 8.35 -19.62 -7.46
C GLU A 114 6.89 -20.03 -7.24
N GLU A 115 6.12 -19.24 -6.48
CA GLU A 115 4.67 -19.43 -6.29
C GLU A 115 3.82 -18.96 -7.49
N GLY A 116 4.46 -18.37 -8.51
CA GLY A 116 3.83 -17.99 -9.78
C GLY A 116 3.12 -16.63 -9.76
N TYR A 117 3.40 -15.77 -8.79
CA TYR A 117 2.80 -14.44 -8.73
C TYR A 117 3.35 -13.52 -9.82
N GLU A 118 2.47 -12.68 -10.39
CA GLU A 118 2.91 -11.48 -11.10
C GLU A 118 3.26 -10.39 -10.10
N ILE A 119 4.40 -9.73 -10.30
CA ILE A 119 4.93 -8.72 -9.39
C ILE A 119 4.97 -7.37 -10.10
N MET A 120 4.53 -6.31 -9.42
CA MET A 120 4.81 -4.92 -9.79
C MET A 120 5.69 -4.28 -8.74
N ILE A 121 6.79 -3.69 -9.19
CA ILE A 121 7.68 -2.92 -8.32
C ILE A 121 7.46 -1.44 -8.62
N ASN A 122 7.06 -0.70 -7.59
CA ASN A 122 7.07 0.75 -7.61
C ASN A 122 8.50 1.25 -7.47
N ILE A 123 8.99 1.98 -8.47
CA ILE A 123 10.30 2.61 -8.44
C ILE A 123 10.23 3.77 -7.44
N PRO A 124 11.10 3.81 -6.41
CA PRO A 124 11.06 4.87 -5.41
C PRO A 124 11.52 6.22 -5.95
N SER A 125 11.26 7.28 -5.18
CA SER A 125 11.70 8.66 -5.45
C SER A 125 13.21 8.83 -5.47
N GLY A 126 13.94 7.97 -4.72
CA GLY A 126 15.39 7.87 -4.76
C GLY A 126 16.01 7.32 -3.48
N ALA A 127 17.34 7.13 -3.45
CA ALA A 127 18.04 6.71 -2.22
C ALA A 127 18.02 7.78 -1.11
N LEU A 128 17.62 9.02 -1.43
CA LEU A 128 17.53 10.13 -0.50
C LEU A 128 16.14 10.30 0.12
N GLY A 129 15.25 9.30 -0.01
CA GLY A 129 13.90 9.38 0.55
C GLY A 129 12.93 10.09 -0.40
N GLU A 130 12.11 10.97 0.17
CA GLU A 130 11.11 11.78 -0.55
C GLU A 130 11.74 12.85 -1.45
N ASP A 131 12.99 13.24 -1.17
CA ASP A 131 13.69 14.26 -1.93
C ASP A 131 13.99 13.77 -3.35
N ASP A 132 13.63 14.60 -4.33
CA ASP A 132 13.95 14.35 -5.73
C ASP A 132 15.46 14.32 -5.95
N TYR A 133 15.89 13.33 -6.73
CA TYR A 133 17.20 13.39 -7.37
C TYR A 133 17.28 14.66 -8.23
N GLN A 134 18.12 15.60 -7.80
CA GLN A 134 18.45 16.78 -8.60
C GLN A 134 19.28 16.41 -9.85
N ASP A 135 19.96 15.25 -9.82
CA ASP A 135 20.67 14.67 -10.95
C ASP A 135 19.87 13.51 -11.56
N ALA A 136 19.23 13.79 -12.70
CA ALA A 136 18.43 12.82 -13.44
C ALA A 136 19.25 11.60 -13.93
N GLN A 137 20.55 11.76 -14.21
CA GLN A 137 21.39 10.66 -14.66
C GLN A 137 21.71 9.72 -13.50
N ALA A 138 21.97 10.28 -12.31
CA ALA A 138 22.16 9.49 -11.09
C ALA A 138 20.88 8.71 -10.73
N PHE A 139 19.71 9.34 -10.85
CA PHE A 139 18.43 8.65 -10.64
C PHE A 139 18.20 7.52 -11.65
N ALA A 140 18.43 7.79 -12.94
CA ALA A 140 18.28 6.80 -13.98
C ALA A 140 19.20 5.58 -13.74
N GLN A 141 20.43 5.82 -13.29
CA GLN A 141 21.36 4.76 -12.91
C GLN A 141 20.83 3.97 -11.71
N PHE A 142 20.39 4.66 -10.65
CA PHE A 142 19.82 4.02 -9.46
C PHE A 142 18.63 3.10 -9.79
N CYS A 143 17.74 3.55 -10.68
CA CYS A 143 16.63 2.73 -11.19
C CYS A 143 17.11 1.55 -12.04
N ALA A 144 18.08 1.79 -12.92
CA ALA A 144 18.65 0.76 -13.79
C ALA A 144 19.35 -0.34 -13.00
N ASP A 145 20.03 0.01 -11.91
CA ASP A 145 20.69 -0.95 -11.01
C ASP A 145 19.66 -1.88 -10.37
N LEU A 146 18.52 -1.37 -9.91
CA LEU A 146 17.43 -2.19 -9.39
C LEU A 146 16.89 -3.17 -10.45
N VAL A 147 16.67 -2.70 -11.67
CA VAL A 147 16.21 -3.55 -12.78
C VAL A 147 17.26 -4.61 -13.13
N GLN A 148 18.54 -4.23 -13.14
CA GLN A 148 19.65 -5.15 -13.41
C GLN A 148 19.73 -6.23 -12.33
N ILE A 149 19.63 -5.87 -11.05
CA ILE A 149 19.60 -6.83 -9.93
C ILE A 149 18.44 -7.80 -10.11
N VAL A 150 17.22 -7.30 -10.28
CA VAL A 150 15.99 -8.12 -10.32
C VAL A 150 15.95 -9.02 -11.55
N ASN A 151 16.19 -8.47 -12.74
CA ASN A 151 15.95 -9.17 -14.00
C ASN A 151 17.22 -9.61 -14.73
N GLY A 152 18.33 -8.90 -14.56
CA GLY A 152 19.61 -9.26 -15.17
C GLY A 152 20.33 -10.34 -14.37
N ASP A 153 20.58 -10.07 -13.10
CA ASP A 153 21.43 -10.89 -12.24
C ASP A 153 20.67 -12.09 -11.67
N TYR A 154 19.47 -11.84 -11.11
CA TYR A 154 18.66 -12.90 -10.48
C TYR A 154 17.58 -13.49 -11.38
N GLN A 155 17.37 -12.93 -12.57
CA GLN A 155 16.43 -13.45 -13.57
C GLN A 155 15.02 -13.70 -13.01
N LEU A 156 14.52 -12.80 -12.16
CA LEU A 156 13.21 -12.93 -11.51
C LEU A 156 12.04 -12.61 -12.45
N HIS A 157 12.34 -12.13 -13.66
CA HIS A 157 11.38 -11.88 -14.75
C HIS A 157 10.20 -10.96 -14.35
N VAL A 158 10.44 -9.98 -13.48
CA VAL A 158 9.46 -8.95 -13.11
C VAL A 158 9.16 -8.06 -14.33
N LYS A 159 7.89 -8.06 -14.76
CA LYS A 159 7.45 -7.36 -15.98
C LYS A 159 6.90 -5.97 -15.72
N TYR A 160 6.32 -5.74 -14.53
CA TYR A 160 5.58 -4.53 -14.23
C TYR A 160 6.43 -3.62 -13.33
N TRP A 161 6.64 -2.40 -13.80
CA TRP A 161 7.36 -1.36 -13.09
C TRP A 161 6.46 -0.12 -13.06
N GLU A 162 6.29 0.45 -11.89
CA GLU A 162 5.45 1.63 -11.68
C GLU A 162 6.34 2.83 -11.34
N ILE A 163 6.03 3.99 -11.91
CA ILE A 163 6.70 5.25 -11.55
C ILE A 163 6.41 5.62 -10.08
N PRO A 164 7.24 6.48 -9.44
CA PRO A 164 7.05 6.84 -8.04
C PRO A 164 5.60 7.20 -7.69
N ASN A 165 5.11 6.60 -6.61
CA ASN A 165 3.73 6.70 -6.18
C ASN A 165 3.35 8.11 -5.70
N GLU A 166 2.16 8.59 -6.08
CA GLU A 166 1.49 9.78 -5.52
C GLU A 166 2.35 11.05 -5.50
N ARG A 167 3.20 11.25 -6.53
CA ARG A 167 3.98 12.50 -6.68
C ARG A 167 3.09 13.74 -6.76
N GLU A 168 1.82 13.55 -7.06
CA GLU A 168 0.82 14.59 -7.10
C GLU A 168 0.25 15.01 -5.74
N ALA A 169 0.49 14.25 -4.67
CA ALA A 169 -0.05 14.57 -3.34
C ALA A 169 0.43 15.94 -2.84
N ASP A 170 1.62 16.37 -3.27
CA ASP A 170 2.20 17.67 -2.93
C ASP A 170 1.81 18.79 -3.92
N PHE A 171 1.08 18.50 -4.99
CA PHE A 171 0.46 19.52 -5.85
C PHE A 171 -0.81 20.09 -5.19
N ILE A 172 -0.66 20.63 -3.98
CA ILE A 172 -1.73 21.29 -3.23
C ILE A 172 -2.02 22.72 -3.73
N ALA A 173 -1.30 23.18 -4.75
CA ALA A 173 -1.51 24.48 -5.38
C ALA A 173 -2.18 24.32 -6.77
N PRO A 174 -3.44 24.78 -6.96
CA PRO A 174 -4.02 24.88 -8.29
C PRO A 174 -3.26 25.93 -9.10
N GLY A 175 -2.51 25.52 -10.15
CA GLY A 175 -1.80 26.46 -11.02
C GLY A 175 -0.63 25.96 -11.87
N LEU A 176 -0.41 24.65 -11.99
CA LEU A 176 0.42 24.07 -13.07
C LEU A 176 -0.47 23.62 -14.23
#